data_AF-A0A936WGS9-F1
#
_entry.id   AF-A0A936WGS9-F1
#
_cell.length_a   1.000
_cell.length_b   1.000
_cell.length_c   1.000
_cell.angle_alpha   90.00
_cell.angle_beta   90.00
_cell.angle_gamma   90.00
#
_symmetry.space_group_name_H-M   'P 1'
#
loop_
_entity.id
_entity.type
_entity.pdbx_description
1 polymer ?
#
loop_
_entity_poly.entity_id
_entity_poly.type
_entity_poly.pdbx_seq_one_letter_code
_entity_poly.pdbx_strand_id
1 'polypeptide(L)'
;MDPKDVIPTKGTVDEQGKSVALGNIANLRASTGMFGAGYIEMLAREMTEDLHKIRNSMRPGDNRILNTKGISFGRLSRGVDGVWDISKVTGLPRASILTATSLDPPTLVVRPWSQAGNSASLREFTNTAMNHHHGIQTTERFGSDTDPDGDGVVNELTRADMTALSVYQATLAVPGQVIPNDPEIEKAIIHGQQVFSQIGCSECHIPALPLTKKNWIYTEPNPYNPSTNLRVGEAQTLNIDLNDPGLPQPRLKPENGNTNVITVPAFTDLKLHDITDPADDYGVEPLDMNQPVWSQKFVAGNRKFITKRLWGAANEPPFFHHGLFTTLRQAVLAHSGEALNSRRSFQSLVTYDQDSLIEFLEITSSPDAGR
;
A
#
# COMPACT_ATOMS: atom_id res chain seq x y z
N MET A 1 -13.30 -34.73 14.00
CA MET A 1 -12.93 -35.49 12.79
C MET A 1 -13.36 -36.93 13.00
N ASP A 2 -14.04 -37.53 12.03
CA ASP A 2 -14.48 -38.94 12.10
C ASP A 2 -13.27 -39.86 11.84
N PRO A 3 -12.87 -40.71 12.79
CA PRO A 3 -11.75 -41.63 12.62
C PRO A 3 -12.01 -42.79 11.64
N LYS A 4 -13.22 -42.89 11.06
CA LYS A 4 -13.60 -43.93 10.09
C LYS A 4 -13.70 -43.43 8.65
N ASP A 5 -13.36 -42.16 8.39
CA ASP A 5 -13.32 -41.65 7.02
C ASP A 5 -12.12 -42.26 6.26
N VAL A 6 -12.42 -43.22 5.40
CA VAL A 6 -11.46 -43.94 4.54
C VAL A 6 -11.37 -43.35 3.14
N ILE A 7 -12.10 -42.25 2.86
CA ILE A 7 -11.90 -41.49 1.62
C ILE A 7 -10.63 -40.67 1.85
N PRO A 8 -9.51 -40.95 1.13
CA PRO A 8 -8.41 -40.02 1.14
C PRO A 8 -8.99 -38.69 0.68
N THR A 9 -8.82 -37.61 1.44
CA THR A 9 -9.11 -36.26 0.96
C THR A 9 -8.29 -36.05 -0.31
N LYS A 10 -8.85 -36.38 -1.48
CA LYS A 10 -8.32 -36.08 -2.80
C LYS A 10 -8.38 -34.57 -2.94
N GLY A 11 -7.37 -33.90 -2.43
CA GLY A 11 -7.31 -32.45 -2.39
C GLY A 11 -6.16 -31.87 -1.57
N THR A 12 -5.13 -32.65 -1.27
CA THR A 12 -3.96 -32.14 -0.52
C THR A 12 -2.79 -31.81 -1.43
N VAL A 13 -2.92 -31.88 -2.75
CA VAL A 13 -1.83 -31.48 -3.66
C VAL A 13 -2.30 -30.52 -4.75
N ASP A 14 -1.43 -29.58 -5.13
CA ASP A 14 -1.66 -28.60 -6.20
C ASP A 14 -1.54 -29.25 -7.59
N GLU A 15 -1.69 -28.47 -8.65
CA GLU A 15 -1.55 -28.94 -10.05
C GLU A 15 -0.13 -29.47 -10.37
N GLN A 16 0.84 -29.27 -9.47
CA GLN A 16 2.21 -29.74 -9.57
C GLN A 16 2.47 -30.95 -8.65
N GLY A 17 1.45 -31.44 -7.94
CA GLY A 17 1.56 -32.57 -7.01
C GLY A 17 2.21 -32.23 -5.66
N LYS A 18 2.35 -30.95 -5.30
CA LYS A 18 2.92 -30.50 -4.01
C LYS A 18 1.84 -30.35 -2.95
N SER A 19 2.18 -30.64 -1.69
CA SER A 19 1.25 -30.54 -0.58
C SER A 19 0.65 -29.13 -0.41
N VAL A 20 -0.67 -29.06 -0.31
CA VAL A 20 -1.45 -27.83 -0.13
C VAL A 20 -2.01 -27.76 1.29
N ALA A 21 -1.86 -26.59 1.89
CA ALA A 21 -2.39 -26.15 3.17
C ALA A 21 -3.03 -24.76 2.98
N LEU A 22 -3.85 -24.32 3.94
CA LEU A 22 -4.53 -23.02 3.87
C LEU A 22 -3.56 -21.84 3.62
N GLY A 23 -2.33 -21.93 4.12
CA GLY A 23 -1.32 -20.89 3.96
C GLY A 23 -0.59 -20.88 2.61
N ASN A 24 -0.74 -21.91 1.77
CA ASN A 24 -0.10 -21.96 0.44
C ASN A 24 -1.08 -22.26 -0.71
N ILE A 25 -2.37 -22.47 -0.41
CA ILE A 25 -3.41 -22.72 -1.42
C ILE A 25 -3.72 -21.49 -2.27
N ALA A 26 -3.47 -20.29 -1.73
CA ALA A 26 -3.71 -19.02 -2.40
C ALA A 26 -2.85 -17.91 -1.79
N ASN A 27 -2.70 -16.81 -2.54
CA ASN A 27 -2.18 -15.56 -1.99
C ASN A 27 -3.28 -14.88 -1.17
N LEU A 28 -3.32 -15.12 0.13
CA LEU A 28 -4.21 -14.42 1.04
C LEU A 28 -3.70 -13.00 1.24
N ARG A 29 -4.58 -12.01 1.06
CA ARG A 29 -4.25 -10.59 1.29
C ARG A 29 -5.37 -9.89 2.04
N ALA A 30 -5.03 -9.29 3.17
CA ALA A 30 -5.92 -8.37 3.86
C ALA A 30 -6.03 -7.08 3.04
N SER A 31 -7.25 -6.58 2.85
CA SER A 31 -7.47 -5.29 2.19
C SER A 31 -6.84 -4.16 3.00
N THR A 32 -6.42 -3.08 2.33
CA THR A 32 -5.84 -1.93 3.02
C THR A 32 -6.94 -0.96 3.46
N GLY A 33 -6.82 -0.38 4.66
CA GLY A 33 -7.72 0.66 5.17
C GLY A 33 -7.98 1.82 4.22
N MET A 34 -9.23 2.29 4.17
CA MET A 34 -9.68 3.33 3.22
C MET A 34 -9.88 4.71 3.88
N PHE A 35 -9.92 4.79 5.20
CA PHE A 35 -9.96 6.10 5.88
C PHE A 35 -8.68 6.88 5.61
N GLY A 36 -8.82 8.19 5.33
CA GLY A 36 -7.72 9.05 4.93
C GLY A 36 -7.12 8.74 3.56
N ALA A 37 -7.77 7.90 2.74
CA ALA A 37 -7.22 7.41 1.49
C ALA A 37 -6.86 8.52 0.49
N GLY A 38 -7.66 9.59 0.41
CA GLY A 38 -7.36 10.74 -0.44
C GLY A 38 -5.98 11.33 -0.15
N TYR A 39 -5.64 11.54 1.12
CA TYR A 39 -4.33 12.09 1.51
C TYR A 39 -3.17 11.14 1.20
N ILE A 40 -3.36 9.84 1.39
CA ILE A 40 -2.35 8.81 1.05
C ILE A 40 -2.08 8.79 -0.45
N GLU A 41 -3.13 8.83 -1.27
CA GLU A 41 -2.95 8.92 -2.72
C GLU A 41 -2.26 10.22 -3.12
N MET A 42 -2.65 11.36 -2.54
CA MET A 42 -2.02 12.63 -2.85
C MET A 42 -0.54 12.68 -2.43
N LEU A 43 -0.16 12.02 -1.33
CA LEU A 43 1.25 11.81 -0.99
C LEU A 43 1.98 11.02 -2.08
N ALA A 44 1.41 9.88 -2.52
CA ALA A 44 2.00 9.06 -3.57
C ALA A 44 2.13 9.82 -4.89
N ARG A 45 1.13 10.64 -5.25
CA ARG A 45 1.17 11.51 -6.44
C ARG A 45 2.29 12.54 -6.32
N GLU A 46 2.41 13.23 -5.19
CA GLU A 46 3.47 14.23 -4.99
C GLU A 46 4.87 13.58 -5.00
N MET A 47 5.02 12.41 -4.36
CA MET A 47 6.26 11.62 -4.42
C MET A 47 6.60 11.22 -5.86
N THR A 48 5.60 10.77 -6.63
CA THR A 48 5.77 10.46 -8.06
C THR A 48 6.23 11.68 -8.85
N GLU A 49 5.63 12.85 -8.63
CA GLU A 49 6.06 14.10 -9.27
C GLU A 49 7.54 14.42 -8.97
N ASP A 50 7.98 14.25 -7.72
CA ASP A 50 9.37 14.50 -7.33
C ASP A 50 10.34 13.51 -8.00
N LEU A 51 10.00 12.23 -8.03
CA LEU A 51 10.80 11.21 -8.72
C LEU A 51 10.88 11.49 -10.23
N HIS A 52 9.78 11.96 -10.83
CA HIS A 52 9.76 12.38 -12.24
C HIS A 52 10.64 13.58 -12.49
N LYS A 53 10.64 14.59 -11.61
CA LYS A 53 11.56 15.75 -11.73
C LYS A 53 13.01 15.30 -11.74
N ILE A 54 13.40 14.39 -10.86
CA ILE A 54 14.76 13.82 -10.83
C ILE A 54 15.06 13.14 -12.16
N ARG A 55 14.25 12.14 -12.55
CA ARG A 55 14.42 11.38 -13.79
C ARG A 55 14.49 12.28 -15.03
N ASN A 56 13.54 13.19 -15.19
CA ASN A 56 13.43 14.04 -16.39
C ASN A 56 14.59 15.05 -16.50
N SER A 57 15.26 15.37 -15.39
CA SER A 57 16.45 16.24 -15.40
C SER A 57 17.75 15.52 -15.78
N MET A 58 17.76 14.18 -15.81
CA MET A 58 18.96 13.39 -16.05
C MET A 58 19.37 13.38 -17.53
N ARG A 59 20.67 13.62 -17.76
CA ARG A 59 21.34 13.51 -19.06
C ARG A 59 22.05 12.15 -19.20
N PRO A 60 22.35 11.70 -20.42
CA PRO A 60 23.22 10.53 -20.60
C PRO A 60 24.54 10.68 -19.83
N GLY A 61 24.92 9.62 -19.10
CA GLY A 61 26.05 9.60 -18.15
C GLY A 61 25.68 9.92 -16.70
N ASP A 62 24.47 10.42 -16.43
CA ASP A 62 24.06 10.75 -15.06
C ASP A 62 23.76 9.52 -14.19
N ASN A 63 24.03 9.67 -12.90
CA ASN A 63 23.61 8.75 -11.85
C ASN A 63 23.07 9.57 -10.68
N ARG A 64 21.81 9.37 -10.30
CA ARG A 64 21.10 10.18 -9.30
C ARG A 64 20.41 9.30 -8.27
N ILE A 65 20.40 9.77 -7.02
CA ILE A 65 19.59 9.18 -5.96
C ILE A 65 18.13 9.57 -6.22
N LEU A 66 17.23 8.59 -6.19
CA LEU A 66 15.80 8.82 -6.23
C LEU A 66 15.32 9.09 -4.81
N ASN A 67 15.09 10.35 -4.47
CA ASN A 67 14.68 10.75 -3.12
C ASN A 67 13.50 11.72 -3.14
N THR A 68 12.51 11.47 -2.30
CA THR A 68 11.37 12.37 -2.08
C THR A 68 10.92 12.24 -0.63
N LYS A 69 10.55 13.36 0.00
CA LYS A 69 10.10 13.41 1.41
C LYS A 69 11.07 12.76 2.41
N GLY A 70 12.37 12.76 2.10
CA GLY A 70 13.41 12.11 2.92
C GLY A 70 13.51 10.59 2.73
N ILE A 71 12.75 10.01 1.79
CA ILE A 71 12.72 8.58 1.48
C ILE A 71 13.52 8.33 0.21
N SER A 72 14.50 7.41 0.30
CA SER A 72 15.26 6.93 -0.85
C SER A 72 14.62 5.69 -1.49
N PHE A 73 14.47 5.74 -2.81
CA PHE A 73 14.09 4.64 -3.70
C PHE A 73 15.31 4.10 -4.47
N GLY A 74 16.51 4.26 -3.88
CA GLY A 74 17.76 3.81 -4.46
C GLY A 74 18.33 4.79 -5.49
N ARG A 75 18.98 4.27 -6.52
CA ARG A 75 19.65 5.08 -7.55
C ARG A 75 19.21 4.70 -8.95
N LEU A 76 18.98 5.72 -9.76
CA LEU A 76 18.72 5.59 -11.19
C LEU A 76 19.96 6.04 -11.95
N SER A 77 20.40 5.25 -12.92
CA SER A 77 21.50 5.62 -13.82
C SER A 77 20.99 5.72 -15.25
N ARG A 78 21.53 6.68 -16.00
CA ARG A 78 21.34 6.82 -17.43
C ARG A 78 22.70 6.71 -18.09
N GLY A 79 22.96 5.62 -18.80
CA GLY A 79 24.21 5.36 -19.50
C GLY A 79 24.56 6.46 -20.50
N VAL A 80 25.83 6.53 -20.89
CA VAL A 80 26.31 7.48 -21.91
C VAL A 80 25.67 7.24 -23.28
N ASP A 81 25.25 6.00 -23.52
CA ASP A 81 24.44 5.53 -24.65
C ASP A 81 22.95 5.88 -24.53
N GLY A 82 22.54 6.50 -23.42
CA GLY A 82 21.16 6.88 -23.14
C GLY A 82 20.32 5.78 -22.47
N VAL A 83 20.87 4.58 -22.25
CA VAL A 83 20.17 3.46 -21.64
C VAL A 83 19.87 3.71 -20.17
N TRP A 84 18.65 3.40 -19.71
CA TRP A 84 18.28 3.46 -18.31
C TRP A 84 18.66 2.18 -17.57
N ASP A 85 19.45 2.32 -16.51
CA ASP A 85 19.78 1.25 -15.57
C ASP A 85 19.00 1.45 -14.26
N ILE A 86 18.06 0.53 -14.04
CA ILE A 86 17.15 0.46 -12.90
C ILE A 86 17.60 -0.55 -11.84
N SER A 87 18.74 -1.22 -12.01
CA SER A 87 19.19 -2.33 -11.14
C SER A 87 19.38 -1.92 -9.69
N LYS A 88 19.60 -0.63 -9.43
CA LYS A 88 19.75 -0.03 -8.10
C LYS A 88 18.54 0.76 -7.63
N VAL A 89 17.42 0.70 -8.36
CA VAL A 89 16.13 1.24 -7.91
C VAL A 89 15.49 0.23 -6.96
N THR A 90 15.01 0.71 -5.82
CA THR A 90 14.46 -0.14 -4.75
C THR A 90 13.08 0.38 -4.31
N GLY A 91 12.29 -0.48 -3.66
CA GLY A 91 11.00 -0.11 -3.08
C GLY A 91 9.85 0.13 -4.07
N LEU A 92 10.10 0.13 -5.38
CA LEU A 92 9.04 0.27 -6.39
C LEU A 92 8.62 -1.08 -6.99
N PRO A 93 7.31 -1.28 -7.26
CA PRO A 93 6.80 -2.49 -7.93
C PRO A 93 7.29 -2.57 -9.38
N ARG A 94 7.28 -3.78 -9.96
CA ARG A 94 7.74 -4.02 -11.33
C ARG A 94 7.12 -3.06 -12.33
N ALA A 95 5.80 -2.87 -12.30
CA ALA A 95 5.11 -2.02 -13.27
C ALA A 95 5.44 -0.52 -13.11
N SER A 96 6.21 -0.11 -12.10
CA SER A 96 6.72 1.26 -11.93
C SER A 96 8.14 1.43 -12.45
N ILE A 97 8.87 0.34 -12.68
CA ILE A 97 10.25 0.36 -13.19
C ILE A 97 10.37 -0.26 -14.58
N LEU A 98 9.30 -0.90 -15.07
CA LEU A 98 9.23 -1.44 -16.42
C LEU A 98 9.38 -0.31 -17.45
N THR A 99 10.25 -0.54 -18.43
CA THR A 99 10.44 0.33 -19.59
C THR A 99 10.00 -0.40 -20.86
N ALA A 100 9.51 0.32 -21.87
CA ALA A 100 9.13 -0.30 -23.14
C ALA A 100 10.36 -0.81 -23.90
N THR A 101 11.42 0.02 -23.94
CA THR A 101 12.77 -0.35 -24.36
C THR A 101 13.79 0.11 -23.31
N SER A 102 15.06 -0.26 -23.46
CA SER A 102 16.13 0.22 -22.58
C SER A 102 16.39 1.74 -22.69
N LEU A 103 15.90 2.39 -23.75
CA LEU A 103 16.02 3.82 -23.98
C LEU A 103 14.85 4.63 -23.40
N ASP A 104 13.72 3.98 -23.14
CA ASP A 104 12.55 4.61 -22.56
C ASP A 104 12.72 4.82 -21.05
N PRO A 105 12.34 5.99 -20.52
CA PRO A 105 12.43 6.25 -19.09
C PRO A 105 11.50 5.35 -18.28
N PRO A 106 11.92 4.83 -17.10
CA PRO A 106 11.03 4.12 -16.20
C PRO A 106 9.95 5.07 -15.67
N THR A 107 8.74 4.56 -15.40
CA THR A 107 7.61 5.42 -15.00
C THR A 107 7.77 5.98 -13.59
N LEU A 108 8.43 5.28 -12.67
CA LEU A 108 8.69 5.66 -11.27
C LEU A 108 7.43 6.05 -10.47
N VAL A 109 6.27 5.52 -10.84
CA VAL A 109 5.01 5.78 -10.13
C VAL A 109 5.03 5.11 -8.76
N VAL A 110 4.81 5.89 -7.69
CA VAL A 110 4.56 5.34 -6.35
C VAL A 110 3.13 4.81 -6.30
N ARG A 111 2.96 3.53 -5.97
CA ARG A 111 1.67 2.83 -5.98
C ARG A 111 1.24 2.49 -4.56
N PRO A 112 0.34 3.27 -3.92
CA PRO A 112 0.04 3.13 -2.50
C PRO A 112 -1.02 2.07 -2.18
N TRP A 113 -1.58 1.41 -3.21
CA TRP A 113 -2.74 0.53 -3.07
C TRP A 113 -2.43 -0.94 -3.37
N SER A 114 -3.14 -1.81 -2.64
CA SER A 114 -2.88 -3.25 -2.48
C SER A 114 -1.59 -3.57 -1.70
N GLN A 115 -1.55 -4.73 -1.05
CA GLN A 115 -0.38 -5.14 -0.24
C GLN A 115 0.90 -5.26 -1.08
N ALA A 116 0.79 -5.57 -2.38
CA ALA A 116 1.92 -5.77 -3.28
C ALA A 116 2.25 -4.53 -4.14
N GLY A 117 1.57 -3.39 -3.95
CA GLY A 117 1.85 -2.16 -4.70
C GLY A 117 1.41 -2.22 -6.14
N ASN A 118 0.26 -2.82 -6.42
CA ASN A 118 -0.17 -3.05 -7.80
C ASN A 118 -1.03 -1.91 -8.38
N SER A 119 -1.58 -1.02 -7.55
CA SER A 119 -2.49 0.03 -8.02
C SER A 119 -1.97 1.44 -7.72
N ALA A 120 -1.92 2.29 -8.74
CA ALA A 120 -1.46 3.67 -8.69
C ALA A 120 -2.54 4.64 -8.19
N SER A 121 -3.81 4.23 -8.22
CA SER A 121 -4.95 5.06 -7.81
C SER A 121 -6.06 4.26 -7.14
N LEU A 122 -6.92 4.98 -6.42
CA LEU A 122 -8.17 4.51 -5.87
C LEU A 122 -9.08 3.98 -6.97
N ARG A 123 -9.09 4.61 -8.14
CA ARG A 123 -9.88 4.15 -9.29
C ARG A 123 -9.39 2.79 -9.80
N GLU A 124 -8.09 2.62 -9.96
CA GLU A 124 -7.50 1.36 -10.41
C GLU A 124 -7.74 0.23 -9.39
N PHE A 125 -7.53 0.55 -8.10
CA PHE A 125 -7.79 -0.36 -6.99
C PHE A 125 -9.26 -0.81 -6.99
N THR A 126 -10.19 0.15 -7.06
CA THR A 126 -11.63 -0.11 -7.01
C THR A 126 -12.13 -0.83 -8.24
N ASN A 127 -11.70 -0.46 -9.44
CA ASN A 127 -12.10 -1.17 -10.67
C ASN A 127 -11.65 -2.64 -10.61
N THR A 128 -10.43 -2.87 -10.10
CA THR A 128 -9.93 -4.24 -9.89
C THR A 128 -10.75 -4.98 -8.85
N ALA A 129 -11.13 -4.34 -7.75
CA ALA A 129 -11.99 -4.94 -6.73
C ALA A 129 -13.39 -5.29 -7.26
N MET A 130 -14.03 -4.39 -8.01
CA MET A 130 -15.36 -4.64 -8.60
C MET A 130 -15.35 -5.89 -9.48
N ASN A 131 -14.35 -6.02 -10.36
CA ASN A 131 -14.25 -7.22 -11.19
C ASN A 131 -13.85 -8.47 -10.38
N HIS A 132 -12.77 -8.39 -9.60
CA HIS A 132 -12.18 -9.57 -8.99
C HIS A 132 -12.97 -10.12 -7.78
N HIS A 133 -13.58 -9.23 -6.99
CA HIS A 133 -14.28 -9.62 -5.76
C HIS A 133 -15.80 -9.61 -5.91
N HIS A 134 -16.35 -8.73 -6.75
CA HIS A 134 -17.80 -8.63 -6.93
C HIS A 134 -18.29 -9.29 -8.22
N GLY A 135 -17.39 -9.63 -9.15
CA GLY A 135 -17.76 -10.14 -10.47
C GLY A 135 -18.44 -9.08 -11.33
N ILE A 136 -18.22 -7.78 -11.05
CA ILE A 136 -18.88 -6.67 -11.73
C ILE A 136 -17.94 -6.05 -12.78
N GLN A 137 -18.40 -5.96 -14.03
CA GLN A 137 -17.63 -5.46 -15.16
C GLN A 137 -17.84 -3.97 -15.43
N THR A 138 -16.75 -3.20 -15.34
CA THR A 138 -16.80 -1.75 -15.58
C THR A 138 -16.68 -1.42 -17.07
N THR A 139 -17.51 -0.49 -17.53
CA THR A 139 -17.50 -0.01 -18.94
C THR A 139 -16.15 0.52 -19.41
N GLU A 140 -15.33 1.08 -18.52
CA GLU A 140 -14.00 1.58 -18.88
C GLU A 140 -12.95 0.49 -19.11
N ARG A 141 -13.16 -0.71 -18.54
CA ARG A 141 -12.22 -1.82 -18.63
C ARG A 141 -12.66 -2.84 -19.67
N PHE A 142 -13.96 -3.07 -19.78
CA PHE A 142 -14.54 -4.12 -20.61
C PHE A 142 -15.19 -3.61 -21.90
N GLY A 143 -15.44 -2.31 -21.99
CA GLY A 143 -16.13 -1.68 -23.12
C GLY A 143 -17.58 -1.34 -22.79
N SER A 144 -18.16 -0.44 -23.58
CA SER A 144 -19.60 -0.15 -23.52
C SER A 144 -20.36 -1.11 -24.41
N ASP A 145 -21.55 -1.52 -23.97
CA ASP A 145 -22.45 -2.42 -24.68
C ASP A 145 -21.84 -3.80 -24.99
N THR A 146 -20.89 -4.23 -24.15
CA THR A 146 -20.23 -5.54 -24.22
C THR A 146 -20.66 -6.41 -23.04
N ASP A 147 -20.76 -7.72 -23.28
CA ASP A 147 -21.00 -8.77 -22.27
C ASP A 147 -19.89 -9.86 -22.37
N PRO A 148 -18.67 -9.58 -21.85
CA PRO A 148 -17.55 -10.53 -21.89
C PRO A 148 -17.72 -11.82 -21.09
N ASP A 149 -18.53 -11.85 -20.02
CA ASP A 149 -18.76 -13.08 -19.24
C ASP A 149 -20.02 -13.85 -19.67
N GLY A 150 -20.87 -13.25 -20.50
CA GLY A 150 -21.98 -13.91 -21.16
C GLY A 150 -23.18 -14.11 -20.24
N ASP A 151 -23.34 -13.27 -19.22
CA ASP A 151 -24.46 -13.36 -18.27
C ASP A 151 -25.75 -12.67 -18.76
N GLY A 152 -25.67 -11.98 -19.91
CA GLY A 152 -26.76 -11.26 -20.55
C GLY A 152 -26.93 -9.81 -20.08
N VAL A 153 -26.02 -9.31 -19.24
CA VAL A 153 -26.01 -7.93 -18.75
C VAL A 153 -24.87 -7.16 -19.41
N VAL A 154 -25.18 -5.95 -19.89
CA VAL A 154 -24.17 -5.02 -20.42
C VAL A 154 -24.12 -3.76 -19.58
N ASN A 155 -22.97 -3.09 -19.56
CA ASN A 155 -22.76 -1.82 -18.85
C ASN A 155 -23.06 -1.90 -17.34
N GLU A 156 -22.67 -2.98 -16.67
CA GLU A 156 -22.98 -3.24 -15.25
C GLU A 156 -22.52 -2.10 -14.31
N LEU A 157 -21.37 -1.48 -14.61
CA LEU A 157 -20.88 -0.33 -13.86
C LEU A 157 -20.29 0.74 -14.79
N THR A 158 -20.87 1.94 -14.77
CA THR A 158 -20.49 3.01 -15.69
C THR A 158 -19.23 3.74 -15.23
N ARG A 159 -18.63 4.54 -16.13
CA ARG A 159 -17.55 5.48 -15.77
C ARG A 159 -17.96 6.45 -14.68
N ALA A 160 -19.23 6.88 -14.66
CA ALA A 160 -19.75 7.80 -13.66
C ALA A 160 -19.84 7.14 -12.28
N ASP A 161 -20.31 5.88 -12.22
CA ASP A 161 -20.37 5.11 -10.97
C ASP A 161 -18.97 4.89 -10.39
N MET A 162 -18.00 4.54 -11.24
CA MET A 162 -16.59 4.41 -10.84
C MET A 162 -15.99 5.73 -10.36
N THR A 163 -16.37 6.86 -10.95
CA THR A 163 -15.97 8.19 -10.46
C THR A 163 -16.61 8.48 -9.10
N ALA A 164 -17.90 8.16 -8.91
CA ALA A 164 -18.56 8.33 -7.62
C ALA A 164 -17.89 7.49 -6.51
N LEU A 165 -17.57 6.22 -6.79
CA LEU A 165 -16.89 5.34 -5.83
C LEU A 165 -15.48 5.83 -5.46
N SER A 166 -14.67 6.21 -6.45
CA SER A 166 -13.31 6.72 -6.20
C SER A 166 -13.31 8.04 -5.43
N VAL A 167 -14.23 8.96 -5.74
CA VAL A 167 -14.42 10.21 -5.00
C VAL A 167 -14.93 9.95 -3.58
N TYR A 168 -15.88 9.04 -3.40
CA TYR A 168 -16.35 8.64 -2.08
C TYR A 168 -15.19 8.11 -1.22
N GLN A 169 -14.37 7.20 -1.75
CA GLN A 169 -13.20 6.68 -1.03
C GLN A 169 -12.16 7.77 -0.71
N ALA A 170 -11.87 8.66 -1.67
CA ALA A 170 -10.94 9.76 -1.47
C ALA A 170 -11.42 10.73 -0.37
N THR A 171 -12.74 10.85 -0.21
CA THR A 171 -13.41 11.70 0.78
C THR A 171 -13.89 10.93 2.01
N LEU A 172 -13.33 9.76 2.32
CA LEU A 172 -13.51 9.18 3.66
C LEU A 172 -12.76 10.01 4.69
N ALA A 173 -13.32 10.12 5.90
CA ALA A 173 -12.72 10.86 7.01
C ALA A 173 -11.34 10.30 7.36
N VAL A 174 -10.52 11.10 8.04
CA VAL A 174 -9.19 10.65 8.44
C VAL A 174 -9.21 9.84 9.75
N PRO A 175 -8.34 8.82 9.91
CA PRO A 175 -8.15 8.19 11.20
C PRO A 175 -7.63 9.17 12.26
N GLY A 176 -8.05 8.97 13.51
CA GLY A 176 -7.67 9.80 14.65
C GLY A 176 -7.09 8.93 15.77
N GLN A 177 -6.18 9.48 16.57
CA GLN A 177 -5.62 8.74 17.69
C GLN A 177 -6.57 8.80 18.89
N VAL A 178 -6.88 7.65 19.47
CA VAL A 178 -7.67 7.56 20.70
C VAL A 178 -6.71 7.28 21.85
N ILE A 179 -6.38 8.32 22.61
CA ILE A 179 -5.55 8.19 23.81
C ILE A 179 -6.46 8.05 25.03
N PRO A 180 -6.35 6.95 25.81
CA PRO A 180 -7.11 6.78 27.04
C PRO A 180 -6.84 7.93 28.04
N ASN A 181 -7.87 8.36 28.76
CA ASN A 181 -7.73 9.38 29.82
C ASN A 181 -7.17 8.76 31.12
N ASP A 182 -5.97 8.18 31.01
CA ASP A 182 -5.20 7.60 32.10
C ASP A 182 -3.73 8.08 31.96
N PRO A 183 -3.20 8.85 32.94
CA PRO A 183 -1.84 9.40 32.86
C PRO A 183 -0.73 8.36 32.74
N GLU A 184 -0.90 7.15 33.27
CA GLU A 184 0.11 6.11 33.16
C GLU A 184 0.10 5.45 31.78
N ILE A 185 -1.09 5.26 31.19
CA ILE A 185 -1.23 4.78 29.81
C ILE A 185 -0.69 5.83 28.83
N GLU A 186 -1.01 7.11 29.03
CA GLU A 186 -0.48 8.20 28.20
C GLU A 186 1.04 8.24 28.22
N LYS A 187 1.67 8.11 29.40
CA LYS A 187 3.13 7.99 29.53
C LYS A 187 3.67 6.77 28.79
N ALA A 188 3.02 5.62 28.92
CA ALA A 188 3.42 4.39 28.23
C ALA A 188 3.33 4.54 26.70
N ILE A 189 2.31 5.21 26.17
CA ILE A 189 2.17 5.51 24.74
C ILE A 189 3.31 6.40 24.25
N ILE A 190 3.61 7.49 24.97
CA ILE A 190 4.70 8.42 24.61
C ILE A 190 6.04 7.68 24.64
N HIS A 191 6.29 6.87 25.67
CA HIS A 191 7.48 6.03 25.78
C HIS A 191 7.55 5.00 24.64
N GLY A 192 6.43 4.33 24.34
CA GLY A 192 6.29 3.39 23.25
C GLY A 192 6.62 3.98 21.88
N GLN A 193 6.20 5.22 21.62
CA GLN A 193 6.57 5.94 20.40
C GLN A 193 8.09 6.20 20.33
N GLN A 194 8.73 6.53 21.46
CA GLN A 194 10.18 6.70 21.51
C GLN A 194 10.91 5.38 21.24
N VAL A 195 10.48 4.30 21.90
CA VAL A 195 11.00 2.95 21.69
C VAL A 195 10.85 2.53 20.23
N PHE A 196 9.67 2.78 19.63
CA PHE A 196 9.38 2.49 18.21
C PHE A 196 10.42 3.11 17.28
N SER A 197 10.78 4.37 17.51
CA SER A 197 11.84 5.03 16.73
C SER A 197 13.24 4.51 17.06
N GLN A 198 13.54 4.28 18.34
CA GLN A 198 14.87 3.84 18.79
C GLN A 198 15.25 2.45 18.27
N ILE A 199 14.30 1.54 18.16
CA ILE A 199 14.55 0.17 17.67
C ILE A 199 14.48 0.04 16.15
N GLY A 200 14.28 1.16 15.42
CA GLY A 200 14.31 1.20 13.96
C GLY A 200 12.98 0.86 13.28
N CYS A 201 11.84 0.82 13.97
CA CYS A 201 10.54 0.60 13.30
C CYS A 201 10.20 1.76 12.35
N SER A 202 10.58 2.99 12.73
CA SER A 202 10.32 4.20 11.93
C SER A 202 11.18 4.34 10.68
N GLU A 203 12.11 3.42 10.40
CA GLU A 203 12.89 3.41 9.16
C GLU A 203 12.00 3.09 7.93
N CYS A 204 11.01 2.21 8.11
CA CYS A 204 9.99 1.90 7.10
C CYS A 204 8.66 2.59 7.46
N HIS A 205 8.22 2.48 8.72
CA HIS A 205 6.98 3.09 9.19
C HIS A 205 7.15 4.57 9.56
N ILE A 206 7.48 5.40 8.56
CA ILE A 206 7.77 6.82 8.75
C ILE A 206 6.53 7.52 9.31
N PRO A 207 6.59 8.11 10.53
CA PRO A 207 5.40 8.55 11.25
C PRO A 207 4.53 9.54 10.48
N ALA A 208 5.15 10.52 9.85
CA ALA A 208 4.44 11.56 9.13
C ALA A 208 5.19 12.02 7.87
N LEU A 209 4.40 12.39 6.86
CA LEU A 209 4.90 12.90 5.59
C LEU A 209 4.24 14.25 5.27
N PRO A 210 5.01 15.25 4.81
CA PRO A 210 4.45 16.55 4.45
C PRO A 210 3.71 16.47 3.12
N LEU A 211 2.54 17.12 3.01
CA LEU A 211 1.78 17.28 1.78
C LEU A 211 1.63 18.76 1.45
N THR A 212 2.15 19.19 0.29
CA THR A 212 2.12 20.60 -0.09
C THR A 212 0.73 21.03 -0.55
N LYS A 213 0.43 22.32 -0.41
CA LYS A 213 -0.85 22.93 -0.78
C LYS A 213 -1.31 22.63 -2.21
N LYS A 214 -0.38 22.48 -3.15
CA LYS A 214 -0.69 22.08 -4.53
C LYS A 214 -1.43 20.73 -4.58
N ASN A 215 -1.06 19.80 -3.71
CA ASN A 215 -1.58 18.44 -3.68
C ASN A 215 -2.69 18.24 -2.63
N TRP A 216 -3.33 19.31 -2.16
CA TRP A 216 -4.56 19.20 -1.37
C TRP A 216 -5.79 18.94 -2.25
N ILE A 217 -5.70 19.29 -3.53
CA ILE A 217 -6.77 19.11 -4.50
C ILE A 217 -6.65 17.72 -5.12
N TYR A 218 -7.53 16.82 -4.71
CA TYR A 218 -7.70 15.53 -5.35
C TYR A 218 -8.36 15.70 -6.71
N THR A 219 -7.75 15.10 -7.74
CA THR A 219 -8.32 15.08 -9.09
C THR A 219 -8.71 13.67 -9.51
N GLU A 220 -9.87 13.55 -10.16
CA GLU A 220 -10.35 12.32 -10.78
C GLU A 220 -10.72 12.63 -12.24
N PRO A 221 -10.12 11.97 -13.24
CA PRO A 221 -9.16 10.86 -13.14
C PRO A 221 -7.79 11.22 -12.55
N ASN A 222 -7.17 10.25 -11.87
CA ASN A 222 -5.78 10.32 -11.45
C ASN A 222 -4.84 10.43 -12.68
N PRO A 223 -3.81 11.34 -12.66
CA PRO A 223 -2.86 11.51 -13.75
C PRO A 223 -2.05 10.27 -14.15
N TYR A 224 -1.96 9.27 -13.27
CA TYR A 224 -1.16 8.06 -13.42
C TYR A 224 -2.02 6.79 -13.64
N ASN A 225 -3.32 6.94 -13.93
CA ASN A 225 -4.19 5.81 -14.25
C ASN A 225 -3.65 5.02 -15.46
N PRO A 226 -3.67 3.68 -15.41
CA PRO A 226 -3.34 2.85 -16.57
C PRO A 226 -4.42 2.97 -17.66
N SER A 227 -4.14 2.45 -18.85
CA SER A 227 -5.08 2.49 -20.00
C SER A 227 -6.35 1.66 -19.81
N THR A 228 -6.41 0.79 -18.80
CA THR A 228 -7.59 -0.01 -18.43
C THR A 228 -8.55 0.72 -17.49
N ASN A 229 -8.32 2.02 -17.27
CA ASN A 229 -9.06 2.91 -16.40
C ASN A 229 -9.19 4.28 -17.08
N LEU A 230 -10.18 5.08 -16.68
CA LEU A 230 -10.35 6.45 -17.18
C LEU A 230 -9.08 7.29 -16.96
N ARG A 231 -8.57 7.91 -18.03
CA ARG A 231 -7.39 8.78 -17.98
C ARG A 231 -7.74 10.25 -18.18
N VAL A 232 -6.82 11.12 -17.74
CA VAL A 232 -6.93 12.57 -17.94
C VAL A 232 -7.11 12.88 -19.44
N GLY A 233 -8.09 13.73 -19.75
CA GLY A 233 -8.43 14.11 -21.13
C GLY A 233 -9.52 13.26 -21.79
N GLU A 234 -9.88 12.10 -21.22
CA GLU A 234 -10.95 11.23 -21.76
C GLU A 234 -12.34 11.57 -21.21
N ALA A 235 -12.40 12.40 -20.16
CA ALA A 235 -13.61 12.96 -19.56
C ALA A 235 -13.29 14.26 -18.79
N GLN A 236 -14.33 14.95 -18.30
CA GLN A 236 -14.17 16.10 -17.41
C GLN A 236 -13.45 15.69 -16.13
N THR A 237 -12.43 16.47 -15.74
CA THR A 237 -11.72 16.28 -14.47
C THR A 237 -12.52 16.90 -13.33
N LEU A 238 -12.82 16.09 -12.31
CA LEU A 238 -13.34 16.56 -11.04
C LEU A 238 -12.19 16.99 -10.13
N ASN A 239 -12.40 18.06 -9.38
CA ASN A 239 -11.45 18.62 -8.43
C ASN A 239 -12.11 18.70 -7.07
N ILE A 240 -11.49 18.14 -6.05
CA ILE A 240 -12.01 18.09 -4.68
C ILE A 240 -10.92 18.59 -3.74
N ASP A 241 -11.16 19.68 -3.02
CA ASP A 241 -10.29 20.06 -1.91
C ASP A 241 -10.53 19.08 -0.76
N LEU A 242 -9.52 18.25 -0.45
CA LEU A 242 -9.63 17.26 0.62
C LEU A 242 -9.83 17.91 2.01
N ASN A 243 -9.61 19.21 2.14
CA ASN A 243 -9.80 19.96 3.38
C ASN A 243 -11.07 20.82 3.38
N ASP A 244 -11.96 20.65 2.40
CA ASP A 244 -13.24 21.35 2.37
C ASP A 244 -14.05 21.02 3.64
N PRO A 245 -14.51 22.03 4.40
CA PRO A 245 -15.28 21.82 5.63
C PRO A 245 -16.64 21.14 5.39
N GLY A 246 -17.15 21.13 4.16
CA GLY A 246 -18.36 20.42 3.75
C GLY A 246 -18.18 18.91 3.57
N LEU A 247 -16.94 18.40 3.55
CA LEU A 247 -16.67 16.96 3.51
C LEU A 247 -16.85 16.31 4.90
N PRO A 248 -17.09 14.99 4.97
CA PRO A 248 -17.14 14.25 6.24
C PRO A 248 -15.90 14.53 7.11
N GLN A 249 -16.10 14.79 8.39
CA GLN A 249 -15.04 15.09 9.35
C GLN A 249 -14.64 13.82 10.14
N PRO A 250 -13.44 13.75 10.74
CA PRO A 250 -12.37 14.75 10.73
C PRO A 250 -11.57 14.84 9.41
N ARG A 251 -10.89 15.97 9.22
CA ARG A 251 -9.91 16.25 8.15
C ARG A 251 -8.61 16.76 8.73
N LEU A 252 -7.52 16.60 7.97
CA LEU A 252 -6.24 17.22 8.33
C LEU A 252 -6.33 18.74 8.13
N LYS A 253 -5.52 19.46 8.89
CA LYS A 253 -5.41 20.92 8.80
C LYS A 253 -3.94 21.31 8.77
N PRO A 254 -3.58 22.45 8.13
CA PRO A 254 -2.23 22.97 8.20
C PRO A 254 -1.84 23.25 9.65
N GLU A 255 -0.57 23.01 10.00
CA GLU A 255 -0.05 23.32 11.32
C GLU A 255 0.00 24.84 11.56
N ASN A 256 -0.15 25.26 12.83
CA ASN A 256 -0.06 26.65 13.22
C ASN A 256 1.28 27.27 12.77
N GLY A 257 1.24 28.26 11.89
CA GLY A 257 2.42 28.96 11.38
C GLY A 257 2.91 28.53 9.99
N ASN A 258 2.45 27.39 9.44
CA ASN A 258 2.72 26.99 8.06
C ASN A 258 1.41 26.67 7.30
N THR A 259 0.87 27.66 6.61
CA THR A 259 -0.40 27.54 5.89
C THR A 259 -0.29 26.82 4.53
N ASN A 260 0.88 26.27 4.18
CA ASN A 260 1.15 25.68 2.87
C ASN A 260 1.48 24.19 2.90
N VAL A 261 1.56 23.60 4.09
CA VAL A 261 1.85 22.17 4.27
C VAL A 261 0.87 21.57 5.27
N ILE A 262 0.40 20.38 4.96
CA ILE A 262 -0.33 19.52 5.89
C ILE A 262 0.58 18.34 6.24
N THR A 263 0.67 18.02 7.52
CA THR A 263 1.38 16.83 8.00
C THR A 263 0.42 15.64 8.00
N VAL A 264 0.70 14.65 7.15
CA VAL A 264 -0.11 13.43 7.05
C VAL A 264 0.54 12.35 7.92
N PRO A 265 -0.11 11.85 8.99
CA PRO A 265 0.45 10.83 9.88
C PRO A 265 0.38 9.44 9.21
N ALA A 266 1.10 9.25 8.11
CA ALA A 266 0.93 8.11 7.21
C ALA A 266 1.47 6.78 7.79
N PHE A 267 2.49 6.84 8.66
CA PHE A 267 3.19 5.67 9.21
C PHE A 267 3.63 4.65 8.14
N THR A 268 4.15 5.17 7.03
CA THR A 268 4.60 4.39 5.87
C THR A 268 5.56 5.22 5.04
N ASP A 269 6.49 4.55 4.38
CA ASP A 269 7.34 5.12 3.34
C ASP A 269 6.83 4.84 1.92
N LEU A 270 5.68 4.17 1.79
CA LEU A 270 5.04 3.74 0.54
C LEU A 270 5.93 2.87 -0.36
N LYS A 271 6.94 2.20 0.22
CA LYS A 271 7.84 1.29 -0.49
C LYS A 271 7.47 -0.17 -0.26
N LEU A 272 7.84 -1.00 -1.24
CA LEU A 272 7.89 -2.44 -1.09
C LEU A 272 9.14 -2.88 -0.31
N HIS A 273 8.95 -3.62 0.77
CA HIS A 273 10.00 -4.20 1.60
C HIS A 273 9.86 -5.71 1.69
N ASP A 274 10.99 -6.43 1.68
CA ASP A 274 11.01 -7.84 2.09
C ASP A 274 10.76 -7.93 3.60
N ILE A 275 9.61 -8.47 4.01
CA ILE A 275 9.21 -8.53 5.43
C ILE A 275 9.14 -9.96 5.98
N THR A 276 9.58 -10.96 5.22
CA THR A 276 9.41 -12.38 5.56
C THR A 276 10.68 -13.19 5.32
N ASP A 277 10.78 -14.41 5.85
CA ASP A 277 11.88 -15.35 5.61
C ASP A 277 11.37 -16.60 4.84
N PRO A 278 12.19 -17.24 3.97
CA PRO A 278 11.80 -18.51 3.36
C PRO A 278 11.59 -19.64 4.35
N ALA A 279 12.13 -19.53 5.57
CA ALA A 279 11.91 -20.48 6.65
C ALA A 279 10.63 -20.21 7.46
N ASP A 280 9.95 -19.09 7.25
CA ASP A 280 8.69 -18.80 7.93
C ASP A 280 7.55 -19.62 7.29
N ASP A 281 6.79 -20.37 8.09
CA ASP A 281 5.74 -21.30 7.62
C ASP A 281 4.71 -20.68 6.66
N TYR A 282 4.52 -19.35 6.72
CA TYR A 282 3.59 -18.58 5.90
C TYR A 282 4.17 -17.25 5.41
N GLY A 283 5.50 -17.10 5.41
CA GLY A 283 6.14 -15.84 5.07
C GLY A 283 6.20 -15.55 3.57
N VAL A 284 6.35 -16.58 2.75
CA VAL A 284 6.50 -16.40 1.29
C VAL A 284 5.16 -16.66 0.61
N GLU A 285 4.60 -15.63 -0.04
CA GLU A 285 3.48 -15.86 -0.96
C GLU A 285 3.96 -16.75 -2.11
N PRO A 286 3.24 -17.83 -2.47
CA PRO A 286 3.67 -18.74 -3.52
C PRO A 286 3.78 -18.09 -4.90
N LEU A 287 3.01 -17.00 -5.15
CA LEU A 287 2.98 -16.31 -6.43
C LEU A 287 3.40 -14.84 -6.30
N ASP A 288 4.32 -14.38 -7.16
CA ASP A 288 4.65 -12.95 -7.31
C ASP A 288 3.73 -12.28 -8.33
N MET A 289 2.63 -11.72 -7.84
CA MET A 289 1.64 -10.98 -8.65
C MET A 289 2.18 -9.66 -9.25
N ASN A 290 3.42 -9.27 -8.97
CA ASN A 290 4.08 -8.21 -9.72
C ASN A 290 4.74 -8.73 -11.01
N GLN A 291 4.78 -10.04 -11.26
CA GLN A 291 5.38 -10.66 -12.44
C GLN A 291 4.32 -11.18 -13.42
N PRO A 292 4.65 -11.27 -14.72
CA PRO A 292 3.77 -11.92 -15.69
C PRO A 292 3.55 -13.39 -15.34
N VAL A 293 2.31 -13.87 -15.46
CA VAL A 293 1.89 -15.23 -15.05
C VAL A 293 2.67 -16.36 -15.73
N TRP A 294 3.22 -16.11 -16.92
CA TRP A 294 4.03 -17.06 -17.68
C TRP A 294 5.54 -17.03 -17.33
N SER A 295 5.96 -16.15 -16.41
CA SER A 295 7.38 -16.00 -16.06
C SER A 295 7.79 -16.94 -14.92
N GLN A 296 9.04 -17.42 -14.94
CA GLN A 296 9.58 -18.19 -13.80
C GLN A 296 9.57 -17.40 -12.49
N LYS A 297 9.67 -16.07 -12.56
CA LYS A 297 9.61 -15.21 -11.37
C LYS A 297 8.23 -15.21 -10.71
N PHE A 298 7.15 -15.41 -11.48
CA PHE A 298 5.80 -15.51 -10.93
C PHE A 298 5.68 -16.66 -9.94
N VAL A 299 6.17 -17.85 -10.30
CA VAL A 299 6.14 -19.04 -9.43
C VAL A 299 7.29 -19.12 -8.43
N ALA A 300 8.20 -18.15 -8.43
CA ALA A 300 9.29 -18.07 -7.45
C ALA A 300 8.83 -17.48 -6.11
N GLY A 301 7.60 -16.95 -6.06
CA GLY A 301 6.99 -16.38 -4.86
C GLY A 301 7.36 -14.93 -4.58
N ASN A 302 6.61 -14.32 -3.67
CA ASN A 302 6.76 -12.93 -3.26
C ASN A 302 6.97 -12.81 -1.75
N ARG A 303 7.85 -11.89 -1.38
CA ARG A 303 8.16 -11.52 0.00
C ARG A 303 8.05 -10.02 0.24
N LYS A 304 7.81 -9.27 -0.84
CA LYS A 304 7.86 -7.81 -0.85
C LYS A 304 6.47 -7.23 -0.82
N PHE A 305 6.21 -6.40 0.19
CA PHE A 305 4.92 -5.79 0.43
C PHE A 305 5.08 -4.32 0.79
N ILE A 306 4.08 -3.50 0.50
CA ILE A 306 4.08 -2.10 0.91
C ILE A 306 4.18 -2.06 2.42
N THR A 307 5.02 -1.18 2.97
CA THR A 307 4.97 -0.84 4.40
C THR A 307 3.53 -0.50 4.80
N LYS A 308 2.88 -1.38 5.57
CA LYS A 308 1.49 -1.19 5.99
C LYS A 308 1.36 0.16 6.70
N ARG A 309 0.44 0.98 6.20
CA ARG A 309 0.03 2.21 6.86
C ARG A 309 -0.49 1.87 8.25
N LEU A 310 0.17 2.39 9.29
CA LEU A 310 -0.34 2.25 10.65
C LEU A 310 -1.45 3.25 10.96
N TRP A 311 -1.64 4.27 10.12
CA TRP A 311 -2.75 5.22 10.27
C TRP A 311 -4.12 4.53 10.15
N GLY A 312 -4.78 4.31 11.29
CA GLY A 312 -6.05 3.60 11.38
C GLY A 312 -5.92 2.08 11.60
N ALA A 313 -4.70 1.53 11.64
CA ALA A 313 -4.46 0.09 11.63
C ALA A 313 -4.97 -0.63 12.88
N ALA A 314 -5.01 0.01 14.04
CA ALA A 314 -5.43 -0.66 15.29
C ALA A 314 -6.84 -1.27 15.22
N ASN A 315 -7.72 -0.69 14.38
CA ASN A 315 -9.10 -1.15 14.20
C ASN A 315 -9.27 -2.11 13.00
N GLU A 316 -8.16 -2.57 12.40
CA GLU A 316 -8.17 -3.41 11.21
C GLU A 316 -7.52 -4.80 11.45
N PRO A 317 -7.81 -5.53 12.54
CA PRO A 317 -7.42 -6.93 12.60
C PRO A 317 -8.21 -7.74 11.54
N PRO A 318 -7.63 -8.81 11.00
CA PRO A 318 -6.31 -9.35 11.30
C PRO A 318 -5.17 -8.63 10.54
N PHE A 319 -3.96 -8.74 11.08
CA PHE A 319 -2.77 -7.97 10.71
C PHE A 319 -1.83 -8.70 9.75
N PHE A 320 -0.82 -7.94 9.29
CA PHE A 320 0.18 -8.31 8.28
C PHE A 320 -0.41 -8.43 6.88
N HIS A 321 0.41 -8.76 5.87
CA HIS A 321 -0.07 -8.73 4.48
C HIS A 321 -1.18 -9.76 4.23
N HIS A 322 -1.09 -10.94 4.86
CA HIS A 322 -2.01 -12.06 4.68
C HIS A 322 -3.18 -12.10 5.68
N GLY A 323 -3.16 -11.28 6.74
CA GLY A 323 -4.24 -11.28 7.74
C GLY A 323 -4.31 -12.55 8.61
N LEU A 324 -3.18 -13.13 9.01
CA LEU A 324 -3.16 -14.35 9.86
C LEU A 324 -2.90 -14.04 11.34
N PHE A 325 -2.49 -12.82 11.67
CA PHE A 325 -2.21 -12.43 13.05
C PHE A 325 -3.37 -11.62 13.62
N THR A 326 -3.88 -12.02 14.78
CA THR A 326 -5.03 -11.35 15.41
C THR A 326 -4.61 -10.26 16.37
N THR A 327 -3.32 -10.13 16.67
CA THR A 327 -2.75 -9.10 17.55
C THR A 327 -1.58 -8.36 16.88
N LEU A 328 -1.39 -7.09 17.24
CA LEU A 328 -0.26 -6.29 16.79
C LEU A 328 1.07 -6.90 17.23
N ARG A 329 1.14 -7.45 18.45
CA ARG A 329 2.34 -8.14 18.94
C ARG A 329 2.74 -9.32 18.08
N GLN A 330 1.79 -10.16 17.68
CA GLN A 330 2.08 -11.27 16.75
C GLN A 330 2.61 -10.75 15.43
N ALA A 331 2.01 -9.69 14.88
CA ALA A 331 2.50 -9.07 13.64
C ALA A 331 3.92 -8.52 13.79
N VAL A 332 4.25 -7.83 14.90
CA VAL A 332 5.61 -7.35 15.20
C VAL A 332 6.61 -8.53 15.25
N LEU A 333 6.26 -9.60 15.95
CA LEU A 333 7.12 -10.79 16.07
C LEU A 333 7.24 -11.61 14.77
N ALA A 334 6.36 -11.39 13.80
CA ALA A 334 6.42 -12.04 12.50
C ALA A 334 7.32 -11.34 11.49
N HIS A 335 7.75 -10.10 11.75
CA HIS A 335 8.61 -9.37 10.82
C HIS A 335 9.97 -10.04 10.65
N SER A 336 10.35 -10.31 9.41
CA SER A 336 11.68 -10.80 9.04
C SER A 336 12.24 -9.99 7.87
N GLY A 337 13.13 -10.56 7.05
CA GLY A 337 13.71 -9.88 5.89
C GLY A 337 14.43 -8.58 6.29
N GLU A 338 14.05 -7.47 5.66
CA GLU A 338 14.57 -6.12 5.94
C GLU A 338 14.24 -5.64 7.36
N ALA A 339 13.17 -6.15 7.99
CA ALA A 339 12.72 -5.77 9.32
C ALA A 339 13.25 -6.69 10.45
N LEU A 340 14.08 -7.69 10.13
CA LEU A 340 14.57 -8.68 11.10
C LEU A 340 15.31 -8.05 12.29
N ASN A 341 16.10 -7.01 12.04
CA ASN A 341 16.85 -6.33 13.09
C ASN A 341 15.91 -5.60 14.06
N SER A 342 14.90 -4.89 13.55
CA SER A 342 13.90 -4.21 14.39
C SER A 342 13.10 -5.20 15.23
N ARG A 343 12.74 -6.37 14.67
CA ARG A 343 12.13 -7.48 15.44
C ARG A 343 13.04 -7.95 16.57
N ARG A 344 14.32 -8.22 16.29
CA ARG A 344 15.28 -8.69 17.31
C ARG A 344 15.47 -7.66 18.42
N SER A 345 15.55 -6.39 18.05
CA SER A 345 15.58 -5.29 19.02
C SER A 345 14.33 -5.29 19.90
N PHE A 346 13.13 -5.42 19.32
CA PHE A 346 11.88 -5.56 20.08
C PHE A 346 11.92 -6.73 21.06
N GLN A 347 12.38 -7.91 20.63
CA GLN A 347 12.49 -9.09 21.48
C GLN A 347 13.49 -8.91 22.64
N SER A 348 14.50 -8.06 22.47
CA SER A 348 15.52 -7.78 23.48
C SER A 348 15.10 -6.73 24.51
N LEU A 349 14.02 -6.00 24.25
CA LEU A 349 13.47 -5.00 25.18
C LEU A 349 12.95 -5.68 26.45
N VAL A 350 12.99 -4.94 27.57
CA VAL A 350 12.28 -5.32 28.79
C VAL A 350 10.77 -5.31 28.55
N THR A 351 10.01 -6.08 29.34
CA THR A 351 8.56 -6.23 29.17
C THR A 351 7.82 -4.89 29.10
N TYR A 352 8.17 -3.94 29.98
CA TYR A 352 7.55 -2.62 29.99
C TYR A 352 7.70 -1.88 28.65
N ASP A 353 8.88 -1.94 28.03
CA ASP A 353 9.15 -1.26 26.75
C ASP A 353 8.43 -1.97 25.59
N GLN A 354 8.36 -3.31 25.62
CA GLN A 354 7.58 -4.07 24.64
C GLN A 354 6.10 -3.71 24.72
N ASP A 355 5.55 -3.70 25.93
CA ASP A 355 4.13 -3.40 26.18
C ASP A 355 3.81 -1.95 25.81
N SER A 356 4.67 -1.00 26.20
CA SER A 356 4.55 0.42 25.83
C SER A 356 4.50 0.61 24.31
N LEU A 357 5.36 -0.10 23.55
CA LEU A 357 5.32 -0.04 22.09
C LEU A 357 4.01 -0.60 21.53
N ILE A 358 3.49 -1.69 22.07
CA ILE A 358 2.20 -2.25 21.62
C ILE A 358 1.05 -1.28 21.94
N GLU A 359 1.01 -0.68 23.12
CA GLU A 359 0.04 0.37 23.48
C GLU A 359 0.09 1.56 22.51
N PHE A 360 1.30 1.99 22.13
CA PHE A 360 1.46 3.03 21.09
C PHE A 360 0.85 2.60 19.75
N LEU A 361 0.99 1.34 19.33
CA LEU A 361 0.38 0.86 18.10
C LEU A 361 -1.15 0.80 18.19
N GLU A 362 -1.70 0.49 19.37
CA GLU A 362 -3.15 0.38 19.59
C GLU A 362 -3.88 1.73 19.50
N ILE A 363 -3.19 2.86 19.75
CA ILE A 363 -3.80 4.18 19.58
C ILE A 363 -3.86 4.65 18.12
N THR A 364 -3.30 3.90 17.17
CA THR A 364 -3.33 4.26 15.74
C THR A 364 -4.67 3.90 15.07
N SER A 365 -5.79 4.31 15.67
CA SER A 365 -7.15 3.91 15.33
C SER A 365 -7.87 4.84 14.33
N SER A 366 -9.03 4.41 13.83
CA SER A 366 -9.98 5.17 13.00
C SER A 366 -11.18 5.64 13.83
N PRO A 367 -11.87 6.74 13.45
CA PRO A 367 -12.82 7.45 14.32
C PRO A 367 -14.10 6.65 14.62
N ASP A 368 -14.42 5.65 13.79
CA ASP A 368 -15.66 4.87 13.86
C ASP A 368 -15.55 3.56 14.65
N ALA A 369 -14.44 3.32 15.37
CA ALA A 369 -14.45 2.24 16.36
C ALA A 369 -15.24 2.70 17.59
N GLY A 370 -16.55 2.46 17.54
CA GLY A 370 -17.44 2.66 18.67
C GLY A 370 -16.86 2.06 19.94
N ARG A 371 -16.45 2.97 20.84
CA ARG A 371 -16.51 2.80 22.28
C ARG A 371 -17.17 4.04 22.86
#